data_AF-A0A7L0Z4S6-F1
#
_entry.id   AF-A0A7L0Z4S6-F1
#
_cell.length_a   1.000
_cell.length_b   1.000
_cell.length_c   1.000
_cell.angle_alpha   90.00
_cell.angle_beta   90.00
_cell.angle_gamma   90.00
#
_symmetry.space_group_name_H-M   'P 1'
#
loop_
_entity.id
_entity.type
_entity.pdbx_description
1 polymer ?
#
loop_
_entity_poly.entity_id
_entity_poly.type
_entity_poly.pdbx_seq_one_letter_code
_entity_poly.pdbx_strand_id
1 'polypeptide(L)'
;FFLASFAAVAADTDRVQQRPWAETTEGTGLNLTCQHPNIAADSTHWYRQFPDQAPQLIATAVRGTKPVLEPEGSLSVSADRRSSALWL
;
A
#
# COMPACT_ATOMS: atom_id res chain seq x y z
N PHE A 1 -6.89 43.77 -4.59
CA PHE A 1 -6.18 42.48 -4.74
C PHE A 1 -6.19 41.77 -3.40
N PHE A 2 -7.03 40.74 -3.25
CA PHE A 2 -7.13 39.96 -2.02
C PHE A 2 -6.22 38.72 -2.19
N LEU A 3 -5.14 38.63 -1.41
CA LEU A 3 -4.26 37.46 -1.43
C LEU A 3 -4.90 36.37 -0.57
N ALA A 4 -5.45 35.34 -1.20
CA ALA A 4 -5.85 34.12 -0.50
C ALA A 4 -4.56 33.35 -0.16
N SER A 5 -4.20 33.34 1.12
CA SER A 5 -3.13 32.50 1.65
C SER A 5 -3.62 31.05 1.71
N PHE A 6 -3.15 30.23 0.77
CA PHE A 6 -3.32 28.79 0.84
C PHE A 6 -2.35 28.25 1.89
N ALA A 7 -2.87 27.84 3.05
CA ALA A 7 -2.08 27.08 4.01
C ALA A 7 -1.72 25.72 3.38
N ALA A 8 -0.43 25.50 3.14
CA ALA A 8 0.06 24.18 2.78
C ALA A 8 -0.08 23.27 4.01
N VAL A 9 -0.97 22.29 3.94
CA VAL A 9 -1.02 21.21 4.93
C VAL A 9 0.27 20.42 4.77
N ALA A 10 1.19 20.56 5.73
CA ALA A 10 2.38 19.72 5.79
C ALA A 10 1.92 18.27 5.98
N ALA A 11 2.07 17.45 4.95
CA ALA A 11 1.79 16.04 5.01
C ALA A 11 2.81 15.39 5.96
N ASP A 12 2.27 14.75 7.00
CA ASP A 12 2.98 13.92 7.97
C ASP A 12 4.06 13.05 7.30
N THR A 13 5.31 13.21 7.76
CA THR A 13 6.54 12.75 7.10
C THR A 13 6.79 11.24 7.18
N ASP A 14 5.82 10.44 7.63
CA ASP A 14 5.95 8.98 7.77
C ASP A 14 4.97 8.18 6.89
N ARG A 15 4.37 8.84 5.88
CA ARG A 15 3.38 8.21 5.00
C ARG A 15 4.04 7.36 3.92
N VAL A 16 3.58 6.13 3.80
CA VAL A 16 3.83 5.29 2.62
C VAL A 16 3.22 5.91 1.37
N GLN A 17 3.79 5.61 0.20
CA GLN A 17 3.31 6.14 -1.08
C GLN A 17 2.76 5.01 -1.95
N GLN A 18 1.46 5.06 -2.24
CA GLN A 18 0.77 4.09 -3.10
C GLN A 18 0.01 4.84 -4.20
N ARG A 19 -0.19 4.19 -5.35
CA ARG A 19 -1.05 4.76 -6.40
C ARG A 19 -2.50 4.85 -5.89
N PRO A 20 -3.19 5.97 -6.11
CA PRO A 20 -4.52 6.21 -5.54
C PRO A 20 -5.61 5.32 -6.15
N TRP A 21 -5.40 4.84 -7.38
CA TRP A 21 -6.33 3.97 -8.07
C TRP A 21 -5.57 3.01 -8.98
N ALA A 22 -6.20 1.89 -9.28
CA ALA A 22 -5.77 0.94 -10.28
C ALA A 22 -7.01 0.24 -10.84
N GLU A 23 -6.98 -0.07 -12.12
CA GLU A 23 -8.06 -0.76 -12.83
C GLU A 23 -7.47 -1.96 -13.56
N THR A 24 -8.24 -3.04 -13.63
CA THR A 24 -7.89 -4.25 -14.37
C THR A 24 -9.16 -4.89 -14.90
N THR A 25 -9.01 -5.78 -15.86
CA THR A 25 -10.10 -6.64 -16.34
C THR A 25 -10.31 -7.81 -15.39
N GLU A 26 -11.57 -8.21 -15.21
CA GLU A 26 -11.90 -9.38 -14.39
C GLU A 26 -11.14 -10.63 -14.86
N GLY A 27 -10.62 -11.41 -13.91
CA GLY A 27 -9.76 -12.57 -14.18
C GLY A 27 -8.31 -12.24 -14.56
N THR A 28 -7.94 -10.95 -14.60
CA THR A 28 -6.55 -10.51 -14.83
C THR A 28 -5.95 -9.99 -13.53
N GLY A 29 -4.76 -10.48 -13.18
CA GLY A 29 -4.13 -10.11 -11.93
C GLY A 29 -3.80 -8.62 -11.82
N LEU A 30 -3.95 -8.06 -10.62
CA LEU A 30 -3.71 -6.67 -10.27
C LEU A 30 -2.42 -6.54 -9.47
N ASN A 31 -1.51 -5.66 -9.90
CA ASN A 31 -0.27 -5.40 -9.17
C ASN A 31 -0.30 -4.01 -8.52
N LEU A 32 -0.45 -3.99 -7.20
CA LEU A 32 -0.47 -2.77 -6.39
C LEU A 32 0.89 -2.55 -5.75
N THR A 33 1.47 -1.36 -5.91
CA THR A 33 2.80 -1.03 -5.38
C THR A 33 2.75 0.02 -4.29
N CYS A 34 3.57 -0.16 -3.27
CA CYS A 34 3.69 0.75 -2.14
C CYS A 34 5.17 1.04 -1.88
N GLN A 35 5.54 2.32 -1.79
CA GLN A 35 6.88 2.74 -1.41
C GLN A 35 6.89 3.10 0.07
N HIS A 36 7.99 2.76 0.74
CA HIS A 36 8.23 3.04 2.15
C HIS A 36 9.42 4.02 2.24
N PRO A 37 9.16 5.35 2.23
CA PRO A 37 10.23 6.36 2.30
C PRO A 37 11.06 6.21 3.58
N ASN A 38 10.39 5.81 4.67
CA ASN A 38 10.99 5.50 5.97
C ASN A 38 10.89 3.99 6.25
N ILE A 39 11.98 3.40 6.75
CA ILE A 39 12.09 1.97 7.07
C ILE A 39 11.98 1.68 8.57
N ALA A 40 11.44 2.64 9.34
CA ALA A 40 11.29 2.53 10.79
C ALA A 40 10.34 1.40 11.22
N ALA A 41 9.43 0.97 10.34
CA ALA A 41 8.50 -0.13 10.62
C ALA A 41 9.17 -1.51 10.57
N ASP A 42 8.77 -2.40 11.47
CA ASP A 42 9.31 -3.77 11.55
C ASP A 42 8.78 -4.67 10.42
N SER A 43 7.55 -4.46 9.99
CA SER A 43 6.89 -5.22 8.93
C SER A 43 5.98 -4.36 8.06
N THR A 44 5.78 -4.80 6.82
CA THR A 44 4.79 -4.23 5.90
C THR A 44 3.46 -4.95 6.08
N HIS A 45 2.36 -4.19 6.17
CA HIS A 45 1.00 -4.71 6.29
C HIS A 45 0.15 -4.23 5.12
N TRP A 46 -0.58 -5.14 4.48
CA TRP A 46 -1.54 -4.82 3.43
C TRP A 46 -2.95 -5.08 3.92
N TYR A 47 -3.82 -4.09 3.79
CA TYR A 47 -5.23 -4.16 4.19
C TYR A 47 -6.14 -3.99 2.98
N ARG A 48 -7.30 -4.64 3.01
CA ARG A 48 -8.42 -4.44 2.08
C ARG A 48 -9.60 -3.90 2.85
N GLN A 49 -10.31 -2.95 2.26
CA GLN A 49 -11.56 -2.44 2.81
C GLN A 49 -12.58 -2.30 1.68
N PHE A 50 -13.73 -2.96 1.83
CA PHE A 50 -14.89 -2.71 0.99
C PHE A 50 -15.74 -1.57 1.58
N PRO A 51 -16.60 -0.91 0.79
CA PRO A 51 -17.56 0.05 1.32
C PRO A 51 -18.31 -0.54 2.53
N ASP A 52 -18.47 0.28 3.58
CA ASP A 52 -19.17 -0.06 4.82
C ASP A 52 -18.59 -1.22 5.65
N GLN A 53 -17.36 -1.65 5.36
CA GLN A 53 -16.67 -2.70 6.12
C GLN A 53 -15.46 -2.16 6.87
N ALA A 54 -15.06 -2.85 7.94
CA ALA A 54 -13.80 -2.58 8.61
C ALA A 54 -12.60 -3.03 7.73
N PRO A 55 -11.43 -2.39 7.86
CA PRO A 55 -10.22 -2.87 7.20
C PRO A 55 -9.87 -4.30 7.61
N GLN A 56 -9.66 -5.16 6.63
CA GLN A 56 -9.24 -6.55 6.81
C GLN A 56 -7.77 -6.70 6.43
N LEU A 57 -6.96 -7.27 7.33
CA LEU A 57 -5.57 -7.60 7.02
C LEU A 57 -5.53 -8.72 5.98
N ILE A 58 -4.84 -8.46 4.86
CA ILE A 58 -4.64 -9.44 3.78
C ILE A 58 -3.36 -10.24 4.04
N ALA A 59 -2.26 -9.53 4.31
CA ALA A 59 -0.96 -10.14 4.50
C ALA A 59 0.02 -9.21 5.24
N THR A 60 1.02 -9.82 5.85
CA THR A 60 2.14 -9.13 6.50
C THR A 60 3.46 -9.78 6.07
N ALA A 61 4.47 -8.97 5.79
CA ALA A 61 5.81 -9.46 5.46
C ALA A 61 6.89 -8.46 5.88
N VAL A 62 8.03 -8.98 6.33
CA VAL A 62 9.24 -8.17 6.62
C VAL A 62 10.08 -7.97 5.35
N ARG A 63 10.24 -9.03 4.55
CA ARG A 63 11.00 -9.08 3.30
C ARG A 63 10.64 -10.35 2.51
N GLY A 64 10.96 -10.35 1.22
CA GLY A 64 10.72 -11.48 0.33
C GLY A 64 9.24 -11.65 -0.03
N THR A 65 8.92 -12.79 -0.62
CA THR A 65 7.57 -13.10 -1.11
C THR A 65 6.83 -14.00 -0.13
N LYS A 66 5.56 -13.67 0.14
CA LYS A 66 4.62 -14.47 0.93
C LYS A 66 3.33 -14.71 0.15
N PRO A 67 2.79 -15.94 0.14
CA PRO A 67 1.51 -16.21 -0.48
C PRO A 67 0.39 -15.51 0.30
N VAL A 68 -0.63 -15.07 -0.42
CA VAL A 68 -1.89 -14.58 0.12
C VAL A 68 -2.97 -15.59 -0.27
N LEU A 69 -3.77 -16.02 0.72
CA LEU A 69 -4.79 -17.05 0.51
C LEU A 69 -6.13 -16.43 0.07
N GLU A 70 -6.53 -15.33 0.70
CA GLU A 70 -7.81 -14.67 0.42
C GLU A 70 -7.63 -13.15 0.35
N PRO A 71 -7.68 -12.55 -0.86
CA PRO A 71 -7.76 -13.20 -2.18
C PRO A 71 -6.46 -13.96 -2.53
N GLU A 72 -6.55 -14.93 -3.45
CA GLU A 72 -5.37 -15.66 -3.91
C GLU A 72 -4.36 -14.70 -4.54
N GLY A 73 -3.11 -14.76 -4.10
CA GLY A 73 -2.12 -13.79 -4.55
C GLY A 73 -0.77 -13.94 -3.88
N SER A 74 0.03 -12.87 -3.95
CA SER A 74 1.31 -12.80 -3.24
C SER A 74 1.67 -11.38 -2.84
N LEU A 75 2.27 -11.25 -1.65
CA LEU A 75 2.90 -10.03 -1.16
C LEU A 75 4.42 -10.18 -1.30
N SER A 76 5.05 -9.28 -2.03
CA SER A 76 6.51 -9.16 -2.11
C SER A 76 6.98 -7.89 -1.42
N VAL A 77 8.01 -8.00 -0.58
CA VAL A 77 8.67 -6.85 0.07
C VAL A 77 10.15 -6.88 -0.29
N SER A 78 10.68 -5.76 -0.77
CA SER A 78 12.07 -5.65 -1.19
C SER A 78 13.05 -5.94 -0.05
N ALA A 79 14.28 -6.37 -0.39
CA ALA A 79 15.29 -6.70 0.62
C ALA A 79 15.69 -5.49 1.49
N ASP A 80 15.67 -4.28 0.91
CA ASP A 80 15.92 -3.02 1.61
C ASP A 80 14.69 -2.49 2.36
N ARG A 81 13.54 -3.18 2.25
CA ARG A 81 12.24 -2.85 2.83
C ARG A 81 11.66 -1.51 2.37
N ARG A 82 12.21 -0.89 1.32
CA ARG A 82 11.76 0.40 0.80
C ARG A 82 10.59 0.29 -0.19
N SER A 83 10.23 -0.91 -0.61
CA SER A 83 9.06 -1.13 -1.45
C SER A 83 8.37 -2.45 -1.17
N SER A 84 7.08 -2.48 -1.48
CA SER A 84 6.28 -3.70 -1.53
C SER A 84 5.36 -3.71 -2.74
N ALA A 85 5.00 -4.92 -3.16
CA ALA A 85 4.06 -5.17 -4.23
C ALA A 85 3.08 -6.27 -3.80
N LEU A 86 1.79 -5.99 -3.91
CA LEU A 86 0.72 -6.95 -3.73
C LEU A 86 0.15 -7.31 -5.10
N TRP A 87 0.29 -8.59 -5.46
CA TRP A 87 -0.34 -9.19 -6.63
C TRP A 87 -1.57 -9.97 -6.20
N LEU A 88 -2.73 -9.63 -6.76
CA LEU A 88 -4.04 -10.26 -6.54
C LEU A 88 -4.67 -10.68 -7.87
#